data_AF-A0A9E3FJ51-F1
#
_entry.id   AF-A0A9E3FJ51-F1
#
_cell.length_a   1.000
_cell.length_b   1.000
_cell.length_c   1.000
_cell.angle_alpha   90.00
_cell.angle_beta   90.00
_cell.angle_gamma   90.00
#
_symmetry.space_group_name_H-M   'P 1'
#
loop_
_entity.id
_entity.type
_entity.pdbx_description
1 polymer ?
#
loop_
_entity_poly.entity_id
_entity_poly.type
_entity_poly.pdbx_seq_one_letter_code
_entity_poly.pdbx_strand_id
1 'polypeptide(L)'
;MSDTIKARREIAVRRGLEFIYRTACEPENFDAYGFDYTFCLHWIASTSRDPALGRAARRMAVECARRWREAHPTVPEDADAETVAQSVFGGLTADCLGLRDAAFRREVRRAAARVSAEDLLWFDPAAGPPPADLPAECACGELNPRGRKTCRGCRRRLKWQTRYEIWLLAIIRSYLGERYGVRLGAGYAEVIGWLPEMRPYPPLARGYDDFIWAVYAVTHVVYTLNGYSTYMLSPRWLPEEYQFLKDSLDTVVGLDDTDAAGEVLDSLKSFGLSDRHPLIRKGVDFLLATQNDDGSWGDAEAEDIYDRYHPTLTAVNGLRDYAWTQRALVFPELAPELRRWARGLS
;
A
#
# COMPACT_ATOMS: atom_id res chain seq x y z
N MET A 1 -26.00 -12.36 1.25
CA MET A 1 -24.98 -13.36 0.88
C MET A 1 -25.42 -14.68 1.48
N SER A 2 -25.39 -15.78 0.72
CA SER A 2 -25.74 -17.11 1.25
C SER A 2 -24.70 -17.57 2.28
N ASP A 3 -25.09 -18.38 3.26
CA ASP A 3 -24.18 -18.95 4.28
C ASP A 3 -23.02 -19.73 3.64
N THR A 4 -23.27 -20.37 2.49
CA THR A 4 -22.23 -21.08 1.72
C THR A 4 -21.14 -20.14 1.19
N ILE A 5 -21.51 -18.95 0.71
CA ILE A 5 -20.53 -17.97 0.20
C ILE A 5 -19.73 -17.40 1.37
N LYS A 6 -20.37 -17.14 2.51
CA LYS A 6 -19.68 -16.69 3.71
C LYS A 6 -18.63 -17.69 4.19
N ALA A 7 -18.99 -18.98 4.26
CA ALA A 7 -18.05 -20.04 4.62
C ALA A 7 -16.88 -20.15 3.62
N ARG A 8 -17.15 -20.07 2.31
CA ARG A 8 -16.10 -20.04 1.27
C ARG A 8 -15.15 -18.86 1.45
N ARG A 9 -15.69 -17.67 1.73
CA ARG A 9 -14.93 -16.44 1.98
C ARG A 9 -14.00 -16.57 3.20
N GLU A 10 -14.50 -17.14 4.30
CA GLU A 10 -13.70 -17.40 5.50
C GLU A 10 -12.56 -18.41 5.25
N ILE A 11 -12.82 -19.46 4.45
CA ILE A 11 -11.79 -20.44 4.07
C ILE A 11 -10.73 -19.80 3.17
N ALA A 12 -11.16 -19.04 2.16
CA ALA A 12 -10.25 -18.38 1.22
C ALA A 12 -9.30 -17.40 1.94
N VAL A 13 -9.85 -16.55 2.81
CA VAL A 13 -9.08 -15.60 3.63
C VAL A 13 -8.05 -16.31 4.51
N ARG A 14 -8.41 -17.45 5.13
CA ARG A 14 -7.49 -18.22 5.96
C ARG A 14 -6.34 -18.81 5.14
N ARG A 15 -6.64 -19.40 3.98
CA ARG A 15 -5.62 -19.94 3.06
C ARG A 15 -4.65 -18.86 2.59
N GLY A 16 -5.15 -17.66 2.29
CA GLY A 16 -4.30 -16.52 1.94
C GLY A 16 -3.39 -16.07 3.09
N LEU A 17 -3.93 -15.96 4.31
CA LEU A 17 -3.11 -15.65 5.49
C LEU A 17 -2.02 -16.71 5.74
N GLU A 18 -2.37 -17.99 5.59
CA GLU A 18 -1.42 -19.11 5.72
C GLU A 18 -0.34 -19.08 4.64
N PHE A 19 -0.69 -18.73 3.39
CA PHE A 19 0.28 -18.51 2.32
C PHE A 19 1.28 -17.42 2.69
N ILE A 20 0.79 -16.21 3.05
CA ILE A 20 1.64 -15.06 3.40
C ILE A 20 2.60 -15.41 4.54
N TYR A 21 2.10 -16.07 5.59
CA TYR A 21 2.95 -16.41 6.72
C TYR A 21 3.95 -17.52 6.38
N ARG A 22 3.57 -18.52 5.57
CA ARG A 22 4.49 -19.57 5.12
C ARG A 22 5.67 -18.97 4.35
N THR A 23 5.42 -18.04 3.43
CA THR A 23 6.49 -17.39 2.65
C THR A 23 7.33 -16.46 3.53
N ALA A 24 6.75 -15.84 4.57
CA ALA A 24 7.50 -15.09 5.59
C ALA A 24 8.43 -15.98 6.46
N CYS A 25 8.13 -17.26 6.60
CA CYS A 25 9.00 -18.20 7.31
C CYS A 25 10.24 -18.59 6.49
N GLU A 26 10.26 -18.35 5.19
CA GLU A 26 11.41 -18.64 4.34
C GLU A 26 12.51 -17.59 4.54
N PRO A 27 13.78 -17.97 4.78
CA PRO A 27 14.85 -17.03 5.07
C PRO A 27 15.04 -15.94 4.03
N GLU A 28 15.21 -16.32 2.76
CA GLU A 28 15.51 -15.42 1.64
C GLU A 28 14.39 -14.38 1.44
N ASN A 29 13.14 -14.83 1.44
CA ASN A 29 11.98 -13.94 1.32
C ASN A 29 11.91 -12.93 2.45
N PHE A 30 12.19 -13.37 3.68
CA PHE A 30 12.08 -12.50 4.84
C PHE A 30 13.26 -11.54 4.97
N ASP A 31 14.44 -11.91 4.47
CA ASP A 31 15.58 -11.00 4.40
C ASP A 31 15.28 -9.84 3.42
N ALA A 32 14.58 -10.13 2.32
CA ALA A 32 14.13 -9.11 1.37
C ALA A 32 12.91 -8.30 1.86
N TYR A 33 11.90 -8.96 2.44
CA TYR A 33 10.56 -8.38 2.65
C TYR A 33 10.06 -8.45 4.11
N GLY A 34 10.92 -8.74 5.09
CA GLY A 34 10.52 -8.95 6.48
C GLY A 34 9.84 -7.73 7.13
N PHE A 35 10.22 -6.52 6.71
CA PHE A 35 9.56 -5.28 7.14
C PHE A 35 8.10 -5.23 6.68
N ASP A 36 7.84 -5.69 5.45
CA ASP A 36 6.52 -5.66 4.83
C ASP A 36 5.64 -6.82 5.30
N TYR A 37 6.18 -8.04 5.43
CA TYR A 37 5.45 -9.15 6.07
C TYR A 37 4.93 -8.78 7.46
N THR A 38 5.77 -8.09 8.25
CA THR A 38 5.38 -7.61 9.59
C THR A 38 4.25 -6.59 9.50
N PHE A 39 4.31 -5.67 8.53
CA PHE A 39 3.28 -4.67 8.26
C PHE A 39 1.94 -5.30 7.85
N CYS A 40 1.98 -6.21 6.87
CA CYS A 40 0.84 -6.95 6.35
C CYS A 40 0.07 -7.68 7.46
N LEU A 41 0.78 -8.52 8.21
CA LEU A 41 0.19 -9.34 9.28
C LEU A 41 -0.34 -8.47 10.41
N HIS A 42 0.33 -7.35 10.72
CA HIS A 42 -0.13 -6.41 11.74
C HIS A 42 -1.51 -5.82 11.40
N TRP A 43 -1.74 -5.36 10.18
CA TRP A 43 -3.03 -4.73 9.83
C TRP A 43 -4.16 -5.75 9.74
N ILE A 44 -3.90 -6.96 9.26
CA ILE A 44 -4.89 -8.05 9.34
C ILE A 44 -5.23 -8.30 10.82
N ALA A 45 -4.23 -8.36 11.69
CA ALA A 45 -4.42 -8.61 13.11
C ALA A 45 -5.23 -7.52 13.83
N SER A 46 -5.00 -6.25 13.52
CA SER A 46 -5.54 -5.11 14.26
C SER A 46 -6.91 -4.65 13.77
N THR A 47 -7.28 -4.96 12.52
CA THR A 47 -8.49 -4.40 11.89
C THR A 47 -9.56 -5.44 11.53
N SER A 48 -9.25 -6.74 11.59
CA SER A 48 -10.21 -7.80 11.24
C SER A 48 -11.39 -7.88 12.21
N ARG A 49 -12.59 -8.05 11.65
CA ARG A 49 -13.82 -8.32 12.42
C ARG A 49 -13.82 -9.72 13.03
N ASP A 50 -13.29 -10.72 12.32
CA ASP A 50 -13.18 -12.09 12.82
C ASP A 50 -12.09 -12.17 13.90
N PRO A 51 -12.46 -12.44 15.18
CA PRO A 51 -11.48 -12.52 16.26
C PRO A 51 -10.50 -13.69 16.10
N ALA A 52 -10.89 -14.79 15.44
CA ALA A 52 -10.01 -15.93 15.22
C ALA A 52 -8.90 -15.57 14.22
N LEU A 53 -9.28 -14.98 13.08
CA LEU A 53 -8.34 -14.43 12.09
C LEU A 53 -7.41 -13.39 12.73
N GLY A 54 -7.97 -12.42 13.46
CA GLY A 54 -7.19 -11.38 14.12
C GLY A 54 -6.17 -11.93 15.12
N ARG A 55 -6.54 -12.94 15.93
CA ARG A 55 -5.61 -13.60 16.86
C ARG A 55 -4.53 -14.41 16.14
N ALA A 56 -4.86 -15.09 15.04
CA ALA A 56 -3.89 -15.85 14.26
C ALA A 56 -2.84 -14.91 13.64
N ALA A 57 -3.30 -13.90 12.90
CA ALA A 57 -2.44 -12.89 12.30
C ALA A 57 -1.60 -12.16 13.36
N ARG A 58 -2.14 -11.88 14.56
CA ARG A 58 -1.36 -11.24 15.64
C ARG A 58 -0.19 -12.09 16.10
N ARG A 59 -0.37 -13.41 16.25
CA ARG A 59 0.73 -14.30 16.65
C ARG A 59 1.84 -14.31 15.60
N MET A 60 1.45 -14.47 14.34
CA MET A 60 2.34 -14.42 13.18
C MET A 60 3.09 -13.07 13.10
N ALA A 61 2.38 -11.96 13.22
CA ALA A 61 2.94 -10.61 13.18
C ALA A 61 3.97 -10.38 14.30
N VAL A 62 3.68 -10.81 15.54
CA VAL A 62 4.62 -10.66 16.66
C VAL A 62 5.89 -11.48 16.46
N GLU A 63 5.78 -12.67 15.88
CA GLU A 63 6.95 -13.49 15.56
C GLU A 63 7.82 -12.85 14.48
N CYS A 64 7.21 -12.43 13.37
CA CYS A 64 7.89 -11.69 12.31
C CYS A 64 8.57 -10.42 12.88
N ALA A 65 7.86 -9.64 13.69
CA ALA A 65 8.41 -8.42 14.27
C ALA A 65 9.61 -8.67 15.19
N ARG A 66 9.61 -9.78 15.96
CA ARG A 66 10.77 -10.17 16.78
C ARG A 66 11.96 -10.53 15.91
N ARG A 67 11.75 -11.40 14.92
CA ARG A 67 12.79 -11.81 13.98
C ARG A 67 13.36 -10.60 13.24
N TRP A 68 12.51 -9.69 12.79
CA TRP A 68 12.95 -8.47 12.12
C TRP A 68 13.79 -7.57 13.04
N ARG A 69 13.37 -7.38 14.30
CA ARG A 69 14.14 -6.61 15.31
C ARG A 69 15.48 -7.26 15.63
N GLU A 70 15.53 -8.58 15.73
CA GLU A 70 16.76 -9.33 15.96
C GLU A 70 17.75 -9.21 14.79
N ALA A 71 17.24 -9.22 13.55
CA ALA A 71 18.04 -9.02 12.34
C ALA A 71 18.47 -7.56 12.13
N HIS A 72 17.69 -6.60 12.64
CA HIS A 72 17.91 -5.15 12.48
C HIS A 72 17.99 -4.44 13.84
N PRO A 73 19.01 -4.74 14.67
CA PRO A 73 19.14 -4.15 16.01
C PRO A 73 19.52 -2.67 15.98
N THR A 74 20.13 -2.19 14.90
CA THR A 74 20.61 -0.81 14.70
C THR A 74 20.41 -0.39 13.25
N VAL A 75 20.43 0.92 12.99
CA VAL A 75 20.43 1.44 11.62
C VAL A 75 21.88 1.62 11.13
N PRO A 76 22.27 1.07 9.96
CA PRO A 76 23.61 1.25 9.41
C PRO A 76 24.01 2.73 9.27
N GLU A 77 25.29 3.05 9.48
CA GLU A 77 25.76 4.44 9.39
C GLU A 77 25.65 5.02 7.98
N ASP A 78 25.78 4.17 6.98
CA ASP A 78 25.71 4.42 5.53
C ASP A 78 24.36 4.04 4.90
N ALA A 79 23.32 3.86 5.72
CA ALA A 79 21.98 3.52 5.26
C ALA A 79 21.49 4.49 4.16
N ASP A 80 21.11 3.92 3.02
CA ASP A 80 20.51 4.64 1.91
C ASP A 80 19.02 4.95 2.14
N ALA A 81 18.39 5.62 1.17
CA ALA A 81 16.99 6.01 1.26
C ALA A 81 16.05 4.81 1.45
N GLU A 82 16.33 3.69 0.80
CA GLU A 82 15.54 2.47 0.87
C GLU A 82 15.66 1.83 2.26
N THR A 83 16.88 1.64 2.75
CA THR A 83 17.16 1.12 4.09
C THR A 83 16.49 1.96 5.18
N VAL A 84 16.53 3.30 5.03
CA VAL A 84 15.85 4.21 5.95
C VAL A 84 14.33 4.04 5.89
N ALA A 85 13.74 3.96 4.70
CA ALA A 85 12.30 3.74 4.53
C ALA A 85 11.86 2.41 5.15
N GLN A 86 12.56 1.31 4.84
CA GLN A 86 12.29 -0.03 5.40
C GLN A 86 12.43 -0.05 6.93
N SER A 87 13.40 0.68 7.49
CA SER A 87 13.57 0.84 8.93
C SER A 87 12.38 1.55 9.58
N VAL A 88 11.75 2.52 8.90
CA VAL A 88 10.50 3.14 9.36
C VAL A 88 9.34 2.14 9.34
N PHE A 89 9.18 1.36 8.27
CA PHE A 89 8.14 0.34 8.16
C PHE A 89 8.24 -0.71 9.28
N GLY A 90 9.38 -1.36 9.40
CA GLY A 90 9.61 -2.40 10.41
C GLY A 90 9.59 -1.83 11.82
N GLY A 91 10.17 -0.65 12.03
CA GLY A 91 10.19 0.04 13.32
C GLY A 91 8.79 0.40 13.82
N LEU A 92 7.94 0.98 12.96
CA LEU A 92 6.56 1.33 13.30
C LEU A 92 5.74 0.11 13.68
N THR A 93 5.81 -0.94 12.87
CA THR A 93 5.00 -2.14 13.05
C THR A 93 5.42 -2.93 14.29
N ALA A 94 6.72 -3.06 14.54
CA ALA A 94 7.24 -3.63 15.78
C ALA A 94 6.77 -2.84 17.02
N ASP A 95 6.81 -1.51 16.98
CA ASP A 95 6.32 -0.65 18.08
C ASP A 95 4.80 -0.85 18.32
N CYS A 96 4.01 -0.94 17.25
CA CYS A 96 2.57 -1.23 17.30
C CYS A 96 2.25 -2.62 17.89
N LEU A 97 3.16 -3.58 17.72
CA LEU A 97 3.05 -4.94 18.25
C LEU A 97 3.60 -5.08 19.69
N GLY A 98 4.12 -4.00 20.27
CA GLY A 98 4.61 -3.93 21.64
C GLY A 98 6.12 -4.11 21.81
N LEU A 99 6.87 -4.25 20.71
CA LEU A 99 8.33 -4.39 20.69
C LEU A 99 8.99 -3.01 20.54
N ARG A 100 8.62 -2.09 21.44
CA ARG A 100 9.01 -0.68 21.36
C ARG A 100 10.51 -0.50 21.52
N ASP A 101 11.13 0.25 20.59
CA ASP A 101 12.53 0.62 20.68
C ASP A 101 12.74 2.12 20.40
N ALA A 102 12.93 2.87 21.49
CA ALA A 102 13.17 4.30 21.40
C ALA A 102 14.59 4.66 20.95
N ALA A 103 15.56 3.77 21.11
CA ALA A 103 16.93 3.99 20.64
C ALA A 103 17.00 3.83 19.13
N PHE A 104 16.49 2.72 18.62
CA PHE A 104 16.37 2.46 17.19
C PHE A 104 15.63 3.61 16.48
N ARG A 105 14.47 4.05 16.97
CA ARG A 105 13.74 5.19 16.38
C ARG A 105 14.57 6.48 16.31
N ARG A 106 15.46 6.75 17.29
CA ARG A 106 16.35 7.92 17.23
C ARG A 106 17.42 7.74 16.16
N GLU A 107 17.93 6.53 15.95
CA GLU A 107 18.87 6.22 14.87
C GLU A 107 18.22 6.40 13.50
N VAL A 108 17.01 5.85 13.29
CA VAL A 108 16.24 6.06 12.05
C VAL A 108 16.03 7.54 11.78
N ARG A 109 15.70 8.34 12.81
CA ARG A 109 15.55 9.80 12.65
C ARG A 109 16.85 10.48 12.22
N ARG A 110 18.00 10.06 12.76
CA ARG A 110 19.31 10.61 12.38
C ARG A 110 19.72 10.19 10.97
N ALA A 111 19.38 8.96 10.56
CA ALA A 111 19.62 8.49 9.20
C ALA A 111 18.73 9.25 8.19
N ALA A 112 17.42 9.35 8.45
CA ALA A 112 16.49 10.09 7.60
C ALA A 112 16.89 11.56 7.39
N ALA A 113 17.43 12.23 8.41
CA ALA A 113 17.88 13.62 8.30
C ALA A 113 19.09 13.83 7.37
N ARG A 114 19.77 12.77 6.95
CA ARG A 114 20.94 12.80 6.06
C ARG A 114 20.60 12.50 4.59
N VAL A 115 19.36 12.11 4.31
CA VAL A 115 18.90 11.71 2.97
C VAL A 115 17.95 12.78 2.43
N SER A 116 18.04 13.07 1.13
CA SER A 116 17.22 14.11 0.50
C SER A 116 15.75 13.69 0.38
N ALA A 117 14.85 14.67 0.18
CA ALA A 117 13.45 14.38 -0.09
C ALA A 117 13.29 13.65 -1.43
N GLU A 118 14.08 14.00 -2.44
CA GLU A 118 14.09 13.35 -3.74
C GLU A 118 14.51 11.89 -3.66
N ASP A 119 15.50 11.54 -2.84
CA ASP A 119 15.91 10.13 -2.68
C ASP A 119 14.88 9.35 -1.85
N LEU A 120 14.27 9.97 -0.84
CA LEU A 120 13.27 9.31 0.02
C LEU A 120 11.89 9.19 -0.63
N LEU A 121 11.46 10.17 -1.40
CA LEU A 121 10.09 10.30 -1.92
C LEU A 121 10.04 10.34 -3.43
N TRP A 122 11.17 10.21 -4.13
CA TRP A 122 11.29 10.34 -5.60
C TRP A 122 11.00 11.75 -6.15
N PHE A 123 10.55 12.69 -5.31
CA PHE A 123 10.42 14.11 -5.63
C PHE A 123 10.43 14.95 -4.35
N ASP A 124 10.70 16.25 -4.48
CA ASP A 124 10.51 17.20 -3.38
C ASP A 124 9.13 17.88 -3.52
N PRO A 125 8.18 17.62 -2.59
CA PRO A 125 6.86 18.25 -2.61
C PRO A 125 6.90 19.78 -2.50
N ALA A 126 7.96 20.37 -1.97
CA ALA A 126 8.13 21.83 -1.92
C ALA A 126 8.60 22.41 -3.27
N ALA A 127 9.27 21.61 -4.09
CA ALA A 127 9.79 22.03 -5.40
C ALA A 127 8.74 21.96 -6.51
N GLY A 128 7.74 21.09 -6.40
CA GLY A 128 6.66 20.98 -7.38
C GLY A 128 5.87 19.68 -7.30
N PRO A 129 4.93 19.46 -8.25
CA PRO A 129 4.10 18.26 -8.27
C PRO A 129 4.91 17.00 -8.57
N PRO A 130 4.36 15.80 -8.27
CA PRO A 130 4.94 14.54 -8.68
C PRO A 130 5.31 14.55 -10.18
N PRO A 131 6.58 14.27 -10.52
CA PRO A 131 7.07 14.40 -11.89
C PRO A 131 6.53 13.29 -12.80
N ALA A 132 6.52 13.55 -14.11
CA ALA A 132 6.13 12.58 -15.14
C ALA A 132 7.30 12.23 -16.09
N ASP A 133 8.53 12.61 -15.70
CA ASP A 133 9.73 12.56 -16.53
C ASP A 133 10.91 11.88 -15.82
N LEU A 134 10.64 11.11 -14.76
CA LEU A 134 11.64 10.25 -14.12
C LEU A 134 11.79 8.96 -14.93
N PRO A 135 13.00 8.62 -15.40
CA PRO A 135 13.22 7.34 -16.06
C PRO A 135 13.02 6.17 -15.10
N ALA A 136 12.29 5.16 -15.54
CA ALA A 136 12.26 3.87 -14.88
C ALA A 136 13.64 3.19 -14.94
N GLU A 137 13.87 2.22 -14.05
CA GLU A 137 15.11 1.46 -14.04
C GLU A 137 15.33 0.80 -15.41
N CYS A 138 16.57 0.91 -15.90
CA CYS A 138 16.93 0.29 -17.16
C CYS A 138 17.31 -1.16 -16.91
N ALA A 139 16.89 -2.08 -17.77
CA ALA A 139 17.25 -3.51 -17.71
C ALA A 139 18.77 -3.81 -17.74
N CYS A 140 19.63 -2.80 -17.89
CA CYS A 140 21.10 -2.95 -17.76
C CYS A 140 21.66 -2.45 -16.43
N GLY A 141 20.80 -2.03 -15.48
CA GLY A 141 21.18 -1.52 -14.15
C GLY A 141 21.72 -0.08 -14.13
N GLU A 142 21.86 0.57 -15.28
CA GLU A 142 22.39 1.93 -15.34
C GLU A 142 21.38 2.96 -14.78
N LEU A 143 21.83 3.75 -13.80
CA LEU A 143 21.09 4.88 -13.26
C LEU A 143 21.02 6.04 -14.26
N ASN A 144 19.82 6.57 -14.49
CA ASN A 144 19.61 7.65 -15.45
C ASN A 144 19.02 8.88 -14.78
N PRO A 145 19.59 10.08 -15.00
CA PRO A 145 19.05 11.30 -14.41
C PRO A 145 17.68 11.63 -15.03
N ARG A 146 16.90 12.42 -14.28
CA ARG A 146 15.61 12.97 -14.70
C ARG A 146 15.63 13.57 -16.11
N GLY A 147 14.52 13.44 -16.84
CA GLY A 147 14.30 14.01 -18.18
C GLY A 147 14.98 13.26 -19.31
N ARG A 148 15.72 12.19 -19.01
CA ARG A 148 16.48 11.46 -20.01
C ARG A 148 15.63 10.43 -20.76
N LYS A 149 15.79 10.40 -22.08
CA LYS A 149 15.00 9.53 -22.98
C LYS A 149 15.70 8.23 -23.35
N THR A 150 17.02 8.17 -23.19
CA THR A 150 17.86 7.01 -23.53
C THR A 150 18.87 6.71 -22.44
N CYS A 151 19.13 5.42 -22.23
CA CYS A 151 20.03 4.92 -21.20
C CYS A 151 21.50 5.37 -21.44
N ARG A 152 22.25 5.67 -20.37
CA ARG A 152 23.69 6.03 -20.41
C ARG A 152 24.54 4.86 -20.93
N GLY A 153 24.30 3.67 -20.38
CA GLY A 153 25.04 2.45 -20.70
C GLY A 153 24.58 1.83 -22.01
N CYS A 154 23.39 1.22 -22.03
CA CYS A 154 22.96 0.39 -23.16
C CYS A 154 22.33 1.16 -24.34
N ARG A 155 22.15 2.49 -24.21
CA ARG A 155 21.54 3.38 -25.23
C ARG A 155 20.08 3.05 -25.61
N ARG A 156 19.45 2.05 -25.00
CA ARG A 156 18.02 1.75 -25.18
C ARG A 156 17.15 2.92 -24.72
N ARG A 157 15.98 3.06 -25.34
CA ARG A 157 14.96 4.03 -24.92
C ARG A 157 14.47 3.66 -23.53
N LEU A 158 14.40 4.65 -22.64
CA LEU A 158 13.91 4.47 -21.28
C LEU A 158 12.38 4.58 -21.27
N LYS A 159 11.74 3.70 -20.48
CA LYS A 159 10.38 3.97 -19.99
C LYS A 159 10.46 5.03 -18.90
N TRP A 160 9.37 5.74 -18.68
CA TRP A 160 9.27 6.72 -17.61
C TRP A 160 8.29 6.20 -16.56
N GLN A 161 8.61 6.42 -15.30
CA GLN A 161 7.68 6.21 -14.19
C GLN A 161 6.50 7.17 -14.35
N THR A 162 5.31 6.69 -14.00
CA THR A 162 4.13 7.55 -14.02
C THR A 162 4.14 8.47 -12.81
N ARG A 163 3.54 9.65 -12.92
CA ARG A 163 3.40 10.54 -11.75
C ARG A 163 2.60 9.91 -10.61
N TYR A 164 1.74 8.94 -10.91
CA TYR A 164 0.94 8.22 -9.93
C TYR A 164 1.77 7.20 -9.14
N GLU A 165 2.68 6.49 -9.81
CA GLU A 165 3.65 5.58 -9.18
C GLU A 165 4.51 6.33 -8.16
N ILE A 166 5.10 7.45 -8.58
CA ILE A 166 5.93 8.31 -7.73
C ILE A 166 5.14 8.84 -6.53
N TRP A 167 3.93 9.33 -6.79
CA TRP A 167 3.08 9.89 -5.74
C TRP A 167 2.59 8.85 -4.75
N LEU A 168 2.25 7.64 -5.21
CA LEU A 168 1.92 6.48 -4.37
C LEU A 168 3.04 6.19 -3.37
N LEU A 169 4.28 6.04 -3.87
CA LEU A 169 5.42 5.72 -3.02
C LEU A 169 5.65 6.82 -1.97
N ALA A 170 5.55 8.08 -2.38
CA ALA A 170 5.69 9.21 -1.48
C ALA A 170 4.59 9.28 -0.42
N ILE A 171 3.33 9.01 -0.78
CA ILE A 171 2.20 8.96 0.14
C ILE A 171 2.43 7.91 1.21
N ILE A 172 2.82 6.70 0.82
CA ILE A 172 3.08 5.60 1.74
C ILE A 172 4.21 5.97 2.70
N ARG A 173 5.35 6.40 2.18
CA ARG A 173 6.54 6.72 2.99
C ARG A 173 6.30 7.87 3.94
N SER A 174 5.71 8.98 3.45
CA SER A 174 5.41 10.12 4.31
C SER A 174 4.36 9.79 5.39
N TYR A 175 3.34 8.99 5.06
CA TYR A 175 2.37 8.49 6.03
C TYR A 175 3.05 7.68 7.14
N LEU A 176 3.88 6.70 6.80
CA LEU A 176 4.53 5.83 7.77
C LEU A 176 5.54 6.60 8.62
N GLY A 177 6.28 7.52 7.99
CA GLY A 177 7.16 8.44 8.68
C GLY A 177 6.43 9.27 9.73
N GLU A 178 5.31 9.89 9.36
CA GLU A 178 4.47 10.67 10.28
C GLU A 178 3.94 9.80 11.43
N ARG A 179 3.42 8.60 11.12
CA ARG A 179 2.93 7.64 12.13
C ARG A 179 4.02 7.15 13.08
N TYR A 180 5.26 7.05 12.62
CA TYR A 180 6.40 6.62 13.43
C TYR A 180 7.10 7.78 14.18
N GLY A 181 6.81 9.03 13.80
CA GLY A 181 7.47 10.23 14.31
C GLY A 181 8.87 10.43 13.73
N VAL A 182 9.07 10.05 12.46
CA VAL A 182 10.29 10.24 11.67
C VAL A 182 9.92 10.88 10.33
N ARG A 183 10.34 12.12 10.08
CA ARG A 183 10.10 12.78 8.80
C ARG A 183 10.97 12.16 7.70
N LEU A 184 10.36 11.70 6.61
CA LEU A 184 11.05 11.18 5.43
C LEU A 184 11.01 12.22 4.31
N GLY A 185 11.90 13.21 4.36
CA GLY A 185 11.94 14.31 3.39
C GLY A 185 10.87 15.39 3.62
N ALA A 186 9.60 15.00 3.56
CA ALA A 186 8.43 15.86 3.77
C ALA A 186 7.43 15.25 4.75
N GLY A 187 6.52 16.08 5.26
CA GLY A 187 5.38 15.65 6.07
C GLY A 187 4.25 15.11 5.19
N TYR A 188 3.40 14.25 5.77
CA TYR A 188 2.30 13.62 5.02
C TYR A 188 1.35 14.64 4.38
N ALA A 189 1.04 15.73 5.09
CA ALA A 189 0.17 16.79 4.61
C ALA A 189 0.70 17.50 3.34
N GLU A 190 2.03 17.66 3.22
CA GLU A 190 2.67 18.28 2.05
C GLU A 190 2.58 17.36 0.82
N VAL A 191 2.72 16.04 1.02
CA VAL A 191 2.65 15.06 -0.06
C VAL A 191 1.21 14.83 -0.55
N ILE A 192 0.27 14.62 0.38
CA ILE A 192 -1.16 14.43 0.04
C ILE A 192 -1.79 15.72 -0.49
N GLY A 193 -1.18 16.88 -0.20
CA GLY A 193 -1.57 18.19 -0.71
C GLY A 193 -1.64 18.28 -2.23
N TRP A 194 -0.93 17.41 -2.95
CA TRP A 194 -0.96 17.33 -4.41
C TRP A 194 -2.18 16.58 -4.99
N LEU A 195 -3.07 16.05 -4.14
CA LEU A 195 -4.27 15.32 -4.57
C LEU A 195 -5.08 16.06 -5.66
N PRO A 196 -5.37 17.38 -5.56
CA PRO A 196 -6.09 18.11 -6.60
C PRO A 196 -5.42 18.03 -7.99
N GLU A 197 -4.10 18.12 -8.05
CA GLU A 197 -3.30 18.12 -9.28
C GLU A 197 -3.16 16.72 -9.89
N MET A 198 -3.43 15.68 -9.11
CA MET A 198 -3.49 14.30 -9.57
C MET A 198 -4.84 13.96 -10.21
N ARG A 199 -5.85 14.85 -10.11
CA ARG A 199 -7.14 14.72 -10.78
C ARG A 199 -7.15 15.46 -12.13
N PRO A 200 -8.00 15.05 -13.09
CA PRO A 200 -8.80 13.83 -13.08
C PRO A 200 -7.95 12.59 -13.42
N TYR A 201 -8.36 11.43 -12.91
CA TYR A 201 -7.67 10.16 -13.13
C TYR A 201 -7.90 9.62 -14.56
N PRO A 202 -6.87 9.03 -15.21
CA PRO A 202 -6.95 8.56 -16.59
C PRO A 202 -7.79 7.28 -16.69
N PRO A 203 -8.67 7.15 -17.70
CA PRO A 203 -9.31 5.87 -17.99
C PRO A 203 -8.33 4.94 -18.72
N LEU A 204 -8.58 3.63 -18.70
CA LEU A 204 -7.78 2.61 -19.42
C LEU A 204 -7.57 2.95 -20.91
N ALA A 205 -8.54 3.61 -21.56
CA ALA A 205 -8.44 4.04 -22.95
C ALA A 205 -7.27 5.01 -23.24
N ARG A 206 -6.67 5.64 -22.21
CA ARG A 206 -5.48 6.49 -22.34
C ARG A 206 -4.16 5.75 -22.15
N GLY A 207 -4.19 4.47 -21.77
CA GLY A 207 -3.01 3.65 -21.55
C GLY A 207 -3.12 2.82 -20.26
N TYR A 208 -2.54 1.63 -20.26
CA TYR A 208 -2.56 0.73 -19.11
C TYR A 208 -1.75 1.28 -17.94
N ASP A 209 -0.48 1.65 -18.15
CA ASP A 209 0.43 2.09 -17.08
C ASP A 209 -0.16 3.26 -16.26
N ASP A 210 -0.60 4.33 -16.92
CA ASP A 210 -1.19 5.50 -16.25
C ASP A 210 -2.50 5.15 -15.52
N PHE A 211 -3.33 4.27 -16.09
CA PHE A 211 -4.58 3.82 -15.47
C PHE A 211 -4.31 3.00 -14.21
N ILE A 212 -3.47 1.96 -14.30
CA ILE A 212 -3.26 1.05 -13.19
C ILE A 212 -2.54 1.73 -12.03
N TRP A 213 -1.52 2.57 -12.34
CA TRP A 213 -0.85 3.34 -11.29
C TRP A 213 -1.77 4.39 -10.66
N ALA A 214 -2.72 4.97 -11.40
CA ALA A 214 -3.74 5.81 -10.81
C ALA A 214 -4.69 5.04 -9.88
N VAL A 215 -5.07 3.80 -10.23
CA VAL A 215 -5.84 2.91 -9.34
C VAL A 215 -5.08 2.69 -8.03
N TYR A 216 -3.83 2.24 -8.11
CA TYR A 216 -3.00 2.02 -6.92
C TYR A 216 -2.79 3.31 -6.11
N ALA A 217 -2.52 4.43 -6.76
CA ALA A 217 -2.34 5.70 -6.05
C ALA A 217 -3.61 6.11 -5.28
N VAL A 218 -4.79 5.92 -5.88
CA VAL A 218 -6.07 6.27 -5.25
C VAL A 218 -6.43 5.32 -4.10
N THR A 219 -6.17 4.01 -4.22
CA THR A 219 -6.35 3.08 -3.10
C THR A 219 -5.41 3.44 -1.94
N HIS A 220 -4.19 3.88 -2.22
CA HIS A 220 -3.25 4.31 -1.19
C HIS A 220 -3.61 5.66 -0.56
N VAL A 221 -4.22 6.60 -1.30
CA VAL A 221 -4.87 7.79 -0.69
C VAL A 221 -5.92 7.35 0.33
N VAL A 222 -6.73 6.33 0.01
CA VAL A 222 -7.73 5.78 0.94
C VAL A 222 -7.06 5.15 2.15
N TYR A 223 -6.06 4.29 1.96
CA TYR A 223 -5.35 3.61 3.05
C TYR A 223 -4.66 4.58 4.00
N THR A 224 -3.95 5.57 3.47
CA THR A 224 -3.22 6.51 4.33
C THR A 224 -4.13 7.51 5.03
N LEU A 225 -5.34 7.79 4.51
CA LEU A 225 -6.34 8.61 5.19
C LEU A 225 -7.17 7.84 6.21
N ASN A 226 -7.44 6.55 5.96
CA ASN A 226 -8.26 5.70 6.84
C ASN A 226 -7.44 4.92 7.88
N GLY A 227 -6.12 5.07 7.83
CA GLY A 227 -5.19 4.39 8.73
C GLY A 227 -5.10 2.89 8.47
N TYR A 228 -4.97 2.49 7.20
CA TYR A 228 -4.95 1.10 6.73
C TYR A 228 -6.15 0.30 7.30
N SER A 229 -7.34 0.83 7.04
CA SER A 229 -8.64 0.30 7.43
C SER A 229 -8.85 0.25 8.95
N THR A 230 -8.24 1.17 9.70
CA THR A 230 -8.62 1.46 11.10
C THR A 230 -9.99 2.15 11.16
N TYR A 231 -10.28 3.01 10.19
CA TYR A 231 -11.52 3.80 10.13
C TYR A 231 -12.27 3.59 8.82
N MET A 232 -13.58 3.84 8.84
CA MET A 232 -14.33 4.10 7.61
C MET A 232 -14.09 5.55 7.15
N LEU A 233 -14.09 5.79 5.84
CA LEU A 233 -14.05 7.14 5.27
C LEU A 233 -15.44 7.58 4.80
N SER A 234 -15.68 8.89 4.78
CA SER A 234 -16.87 9.44 4.14
C SER A 234 -16.62 9.65 2.64
N PRO A 235 -17.50 9.19 1.73
CA PRO A 235 -17.41 9.52 0.30
C PRO A 235 -17.44 11.03 0.03
N ARG A 236 -17.93 11.83 0.98
CA ARG A 236 -17.96 13.30 0.85
C ARG A 236 -16.60 13.97 1.01
N TRP A 237 -15.61 13.27 1.55
CA TRP A 237 -14.23 13.78 1.64
C TRP A 237 -13.45 13.54 0.36
N LEU A 238 -13.82 12.50 -0.40
CA LEU A 238 -13.08 11.98 -1.55
C LEU A 238 -14.07 11.55 -2.68
N PRO A 239 -14.93 12.46 -3.18
CA PRO A 239 -15.99 12.08 -4.10
C PRO A 239 -15.46 11.57 -5.45
N GLU A 240 -14.37 12.17 -5.95
CA GLU A 240 -13.73 11.80 -7.21
C GLU A 240 -13.04 10.44 -7.11
N GLU A 241 -12.29 10.20 -6.02
CA GLU A 241 -11.62 8.92 -5.77
C GLU A 241 -12.65 7.80 -5.60
N TYR A 242 -13.69 8.05 -4.80
CA TYR A 242 -14.76 7.07 -4.58
C TYR A 242 -15.45 6.69 -5.89
N GLN A 243 -15.71 7.66 -6.77
CA GLN A 243 -16.33 7.39 -8.06
C GLN A 243 -15.36 6.69 -9.02
N PHE A 244 -14.10 7.12 -9.08
CA PHE A 244 -13.06 6.49 -9.90
C PHE A 244 -12.85 5.01 -9.52
N LEU A 245 -12.80 4.68 -8.24
CA LEU A 245 -12.67 3.29 -7.77
C LEU A 245 -13.89 2.44 -8.16
N LYS A 246 -15.10 3.00 -8.10
CA LYS A 246 -16.32 2.29 -8.57
C LYS A 246 -16.24 1.98 -10.05
N ASP A 247 -15.77 2.93 -10.86
CA ASP A 247 -15.66 2.78 -12.31
C ASP A 247 -14.50 1.84 -12.70
N SER A 248 -13.49 1.74 -11.84
CA SER A 248 -12.30 0.91 -12.08
C SER A 248 -12.51 -0.56 -11.76
N LEU A 249 -13.37 -0.93 -10.81
CA LEU A 249 -13.49 -2.33 -10.35
C LEU A 249 -13.82 -3.30 -11.50
N ASP A 250 -14.78 -2.94 -12.35
CA ASP A 250 -15.17 -3.78 -13.49
C ASP A 250 -14.03 -3.94 -14.51
N THR A 251 -13.20 -2.89 -14.64
CA THR A 251 -12.05 -2.88 -15.55
C THR A 251 -10.94 -3.78 -15.03
N VAL A 252 -10.54 -3.64 -13.76
CA VAL A 252 -9.45 -4.45 -13.19
C VAL A 252 -9.84 -5.93 -13.09
N VAL A 253 -11.10 -6.25 -12.78
CA VAL A 253 -11.63 -7.61 -12.88
C VAL A 253 -11.56 -8.14 -14.31
N GLY A 254 -11.86 -7.30 -15.31
CA GLY A 254 -11.76 -7.68 -16.73
C GLY A 254 -10.33 -7.88 -17.23
N LEU A 255 -9.34 -7.32 -16.53
CA LEU A 255 -7.92 -7.49 -16.79
C LEU A 255 -7.31 -8.68 -16.02
N ASP A 256 -8.12 -9.41 -15.24
CA ASP A 256 -7.68 -10.48 -14.34
C ASP A 256 -6.67 -10.00 -13.27
N ASP A 257 -6.74 -8.71 -12.92
CA ASP A 257 -5.83 -8.11 -11.96
C ASP A 257 -6.36 -8.30 -10.53
N THR A 258 -5.98 -9.42 -9.92
CA THR A 258 -6.40 -9.77 -8.55
C THR A 258 -5.89 -8.80 -7.49
N ASP A 259 -4.74 -8.16 -7.73
CA ASP A 259 -4.13 -7.23 -6.79
C ASP A 259 -4.94 -5.94 -6.72
N ALA A 260 -5.11 -5.27 -7.87
CA ALA A 260 -5.91 -4.07 -7.97
C ALA A 260 -7.39 -4.32 -7.60
N ALA A 261 -7.95 -5.48 -7.96
CA ALA A 261 -9.31 -5.84 -7.55
C ALA A 261 -9.45 -5.95 -6.03
N GLY A 262 -8.46 -6.53 -5.35
CA GLY A 262 -8.40 -6.61 -3.89
C GLY A 262 -8.41 -5.23 -3.23
N GLU A 263 -7.53 -4.34 -3.70
CA GLU A 263 -7.42 -3.00 -3.12
C GLU A 263 -8.63 -2.10 -3.38
N VAL A 264 -9.17 -2.15 -4.60
CA VAL A 264 -10.39 -1.41 -4.96
C VAL A 264 -11.56 -1.90 -4.10
N LEU A 265 -11.69 -3.21 -3.90
CA LEU A 265 -12.74 -3.80 -3.09
C LEU A 265 -12.64 -3.37 -1.62
N ASP A 266 -11.44 -3.41 -1.04
CA ASP A 266 -11.18 -2.94 0.32
C ASP A 266 -11.52 -1.44 0.48
N SER A 267 -11.00 -0.62 -0.42
CA SER A 267 -11.21 0.82 -0.42
C SER A 267 -12.70 1.19 -0.50
N LEU A 268 -13.45 0.55 -1.41
CA LEU A 268 -14.89 0.77 -1.56
C LEU A 268 -15.69 0.33 -0.32
N LYS A 269 -15.29 -0.75 0.35
CA LYS A 269 -15.88 -1.15 1.63
C LYS A 269 -15.62 -0.11 2.71
N SER A 270 -14.44 0.49 2.76
CA SER A 270 -14.11 1.54 3.74
C SER A 270 -14.97 2.81 3.57
N PHE A 271 -15.48 3.06 2.36
CA PHE A 271 -16.47 4.11 2.09
C PHE A 271 -17.90 3.74 2.53
N GLY A 272 -18.16 2.47 2.84
CA GLY A 272 -19.42 1.96 3.36
C GLY A 272 -20.23 1.12 2.37
N LEU A 273 -19.67 0.72 1.22
CA LEU A 273 -20.31 -0.31 0.42
C LEU A 273 -20.32 -1.63 1.21
N SER A 274 -21.45 -2.32 1.16
CA SER A 274 -21.62 -3.63 1.82
C SER A 274 -21.73 -4.74 0.78
N ASP A 275 -21.71 -6.00 1.24
CA ASP A 275 -21.96 -7.19 0.42
C ASP A 275 -23.33 -7.20 -0.30
N ARG A 276 -24.21 -6.24 0.01
CA ARG A 276 -25.46 -6.03 -0.73
C ARG A 276 -25.25 -5.24 -2.01
N HIS A 277 -24.13 -4.56 -2.21
CA HIS A 277 -23.87 -3.79 -3.43
C HIS A 277 -23.42 -4.72 -4.56
N PRO A 278 -23.97 -4.62 -5.79
CA PRO A 278 -23.61 -5.49 -6.91
C PRO A 278 -22.11 -5.49 -7.23
N LEU A 279 -21.46 -4.32 -7.26
CA LEU A 279 -20.01 -4.20 -7.46
C LEU A 279 -19.20 -5.01 -6.44
N ILE A 280 -19.55 -4.93 -5.14
CA ILE A 280 -18.86 -5.68 -4.09
C ILE A 280 -19.01 -7.19 -4.31
N ARG A 281 -20.21 -7.66 -4.66
CA ARG A 281 -20.43 -9.09 -4.93
C ARG A 281 -19.60 -9.56 -6.10
N LYS A 282 -19.56 -8.79 -7.19
CA LYS A 282 -18.75 -9.13 -8.37
C LYS A 282 -17.27 -9.26 -8.04
N GLY A 283 -16.70 -8.30 -7.29
CA GLY A 283 -15.31 -8.38 -6.84
C GLY A 283 -15.06 -9.58 -5.92
N VAL A 284 -15.96 -9.84 -4.97
CA VAL A 284 -15.87 -11.03 -4.11
C VAL A 284 -15.95 -12.32 -4.92
N ASP A 285 -16.90 -12.44 -5.85
CA ASP A 285 -17.07 -13.63 -6.68
C ASP A 285 -15.85 -13.88 -7.57
N PHE A 286 -15.26 -12.83 -8.13
CA PHE A 286 -14.00 -12.87 -8.88
C PHE A 286 -12.86 -13.42 -8.02
N LEU A 287 -12.56 -12.79 -6.88
CA LEU A 287 -11.47 -13.23 -6.01
C LEU A 287 -11.70 -14.66 -5.48
N LEU A 288 -12.94 -15.06 -5.19
CA LEU A 288 -13.23 -16.44 -4.77
C LEU A 288 -13.07 -17.47 -5.90
N ALA A 289 -13.12 -17.05 -7.16
CA ALA A 289 -12.97 -17.91 -8.32
C ALA A 289 -11.50 -18.02 -8.78
N THR A 290 -10.65 -17.06 -8.44
CA THR A 290 -9.26 -16.97 -8.90
C THR A 290 -8.21 -17.30 -7.84
N GLN A 291 -8.61 -17.81 -6.67
CA GLN A 291 -7.64 -18.29 -5.67
C GLN A 291 -6.88 -19.52 -6.19
N ASN A 292 -5.55 -19.47 -6.13
CA ASN A 292 -4.67 -20.58 -6.49
C ASN A 292 -4.79 -21.77 -5.51
N ASP A 293 -4.30 -22.94 -5.92
CA ASP A 293 -4.35 -24.18 -5.12
C ASP A 293 -3.54 -24.08 -3.82
N ASP A 294 -2.47 -23.29 -3.80
CA ASP A 294 -1.62 -23.06 -2.63
C ASP A 294 -2.14 -22.00 -1.65
N GLY A 295 -3.27 -21.36 -2.00
CA GLY A 295 -3.93 -20.31 -1.23
C GLY A 295 -3.61 -18.88 -1.67
N SER A 296 -2.69 -18.68 -2.61
CA SER A 296 -2.31 -17.36 -3.12
C SER A 296 -3.32 -16.78 -4.13
N TRP A 297 -3.10 -15.52 -4.50
CA TRP A 297 -3.68 -14.85 -5.66
C TRP A 297 -2.55 -14.25 -6.52
N GLY A 298 -2.87 -13.91 -7.77
CA GLY A 298 -1.91 -13.40 -8.75
C GLY A 298 -1.26 -14.51 -9.57
N ASP A 299 -0.17 -14.17 -10.24
CA ASP A 299 0.61 -15.12 -11.04
C ASP A 299 1.30 -16.15 -10.13
N ALA A 300 0.88 -17.41 -10.24
CA ALA A 300 1.43 -18.51 -9.46
C ALA A 300 2.91 -18.78 -9.77
N GLU A 301 3.38 -18.35 -10.95
CA GLU A 301 4.73 -18.57 -11.48
C GLU A 301 5.62 -17.33 -11.38
N ALA A 302 5.18 -16.27 -10.70
CA ALA A 302 5.99 -15.06 -10.54
C ALA A 302 7.33 -15.38 -9.86
N GLU A 303 8.42 -14.85 -10.42
CA GLU A 303 9.79 -15.09 -9.93
C GLU A 303 10.02 -14.40 -8.58
N ASP A 304 9.56 -13.16 -8.44
CA ASP A 304 9.63 -12.43 -7.17
C ASP A 304 8.47 -12.85 -6.26
N ILE A 305 8.80 -13.22 -5.02
CA ILE A 305 7.80 -13.59 -4.03
C ILE A 305 6.84 -12.44 -3.72
N TYR A 306 7.29 -11.18 -3.87
CA TYR A 306 6.45 -9.99 -3.71
C TYR A 306 5.22 -10.04 -4.61
N ASP A 307 5.41 -10.41 -5.87
CA ASP A 307 4.36 -10.52 -6.89
C ASP A 307 3.38 -11.68 -6.63
N ARG A 308 3.61 -12.46 -5.56
CA ARG A 308 2.71 -13.53 -5.10
C ARG A 308 2.05 -13.21 -3.77
N TYR A 309 2.83 -12.77 -2.78
CA TYR A 309 2.27 -12.50 -1.45
C TYR A 309 1.51 -11.16 -1.41
N HIS A 310 1.88 -10.15 -2.21
CA HIS A 310 1.20 -8.86 -2.24
C HIS A 310 -0.22 -8.97 -2.83
N PRO A 311 -0.45 -9.60 -4.01
CA PRO A 311 -1.82 -9.84 -4.49
C PRO A 311 -2.63 -10.71 -3.53
N THR A 312 -1.97 -11.65 -2.82
CA THR A 312 -2.62 -12.45 -1.78
C THR A 312 -3.08 -11.60 -0.60
N LEU A 313 -2.27 -10.63 -0.17
CA LEU A 313 -2.62 -9.67 0.89
C LEU A 313 -3.82 -8.83 0.49
N THR A 314 -3.79 -8.23 -0.70
CA THR A 314 -4.85 -7.33 -1.17
C THR A 314 -6.14 -8.10 -1.40
N ALA A 315 -6.09 -9.34 -1.90
CA ALA A 315 -7.24 -10.24 -1.97
C ALA A 315 -7.79 -10.58 -0.57
N VAL A 316 -6.92 -10.87 0.41
CA VAL A 316 -7.34 -11.10 1.82
C VAL A 316 -8.03 -9.86 2.40
N ASN A 317 -7.50 -8.65 2.15
CA ASN A 317 -8.10 -7.39 2.60
C ASN A 317 -9.44 -7.13 1.91
N GLY A 318 -9.51 -7.32 0.59
CA GLY A 318 -10.76 -7.24 -0.17
C GLY A 318 -11.79 -8.27 0.28
N LEU A 319 -11.38 -9.46 0.71
CA LEU A 319 -12.26 -10.54 1.16
C LEU A 319 -12.54 -10.56 2.65
N ARG A 320 -11.86 -9.83 3.54
CA ARG A 320 -12.22 -9.84 4.97
C ARG A 320 -13.22 -8.74 5.32
N ASP A 321 -13.80 -8.87 6.52
CA ASP A 321 -14.64 -7.83 7.12
C ASP A 321 -13.85 -7.10 8.20
N TYR A 322 -14.20 -5.85 8.45
CA TYR A 322 -13.48 -4.96 9.36
C TYR A 322 -14.24 -4.66 10.67
N ALA A 323 -13.49 -4.50 11.75
CA ALA A 323 -13.99 -4.14 13.07
C ALA A 323 -14.31 -2.64 13.23
N TRP A 324 -14.67 -1.95 12.15
CA TRP A 324 -14.94 -0.51 12.17
C TRP A 324 -16.07 -0.16 13.12
N THR A 325 -15.84 0.87 13.95
CA THR A 325 -16.83 1.42 14.88
C THR A 325 -17.20 2.87 14.54
N GLN A 326 -16.43 3.54 13.69
CA GLN A 326 -16.61 4.96 13.39
C GLN A 326 -16.07 5.36 12.00
N ARG A 327 -16.53 6.52 11.53
CA ARG A 327 -15.96 7.23 10.37
C ARG A 327 -15.02 8.32 10.87
N ALA A 328 -13.75 8.27 10.46
CA ALA A 328 -12.74 9.24 10.87
C ALA A 328 -11.59 9.30 9.86
N LEU A 329 -10.80 10.37 9.93
CA LEU A 329 -9.48 10.45 9.30
C LEU A 329 -8.44 10.12 10.36
N VAL A 330 -7.37 9.43 9.97
CA VAL A 330 -6.24 9.19 10.87
C VAL A 330 -5.50 10.49 11.22
N PHE A 331 -5.58 11.49 10.33
CA PHE A 331 -5.14 12.88 10.55
C PHE A 331 -6.35 13.83 10.44
N PRO A 332 -7.09 14.07 11.54
CA PRO A 332 -8.31 14.91 11.53
C PRO A 332 -8.09 16.33 11.01
N GLU A 333 -6.88 16.87 11.15
CA GLU A 333 -6.45 18.19 10.68
C GLU A 333 -6.56 18.37 9.16
N LEU A 334 -6.60 17.29 8.37
CA LEU A 334 -6.80 17.34 6.92
C LEU A 334 -8.27 17.52 6.51
N ALA A 335 -9.22 17.41 7.44
CA ALA A 335 -10.64 17.51 7.13
C ALA A 335 -11.07 18.82 6.44
N PRO A 336 -10.54 20.01 6.81
CA PRO A 336 -10.86 21.26 6.11
C PRO A 336 -10.41 21.25 4.66
N GLU A 337 -9.19 20.78 4.38
CA GLU A 337 -8.62 20.72 3.03
C GLU A 337 -9.37 19.73 2.14
N LEU A 338 -9.64 18.51 2.63
CA LEU A 338 -10.46 17.53 1.90
C LEU A 338 -11.84 18.07 1.55
N ARG A 339 -12.46 18.88 2.42
CA ARG A 339 -13.75 19.55 2.13
C ARG A 339 -13.61 20.70 1.13
N ARG A 340 -12.45 21.35 1.03
CA ARG A 340 -12.18 22.36 -0.01
C ARG A 340 -12.01 21.66 -1.36
N TRP A 341 -11.15 20.65 -1.44
CA TRP A 341 -10.88 19.90 -2.66
C TRP A 341 -12.12 19.18 -3.18
N ALA A 342 -12.94 18.57 -2.30
CA ALA A 342 -14.22 17.95 -2.70
C ALA A 342 -15.27 18.92 -3.26
N ARG A 343 -15.06 20.24 -3.10
CA ARG A 343 -15.88 21.30 -3.72
C ARG A 343 -15.25 21.87 -4.99
N GLY A 344 -14.15 21.30 -5.46
CA GLY A 344 -13.39 21.80 -6.62
C GLY A 344 -12.60 23.07 -6.33
N LEU A 345 -12.29 23.37 -5.05
CA LEU A 345 -11.49 24.52 -4.66
C LEU A 345 -10.05 24.07 -4.40
N SER A 346 -9.12 24.48 -5.25
CA SER A 346 -7.66 24.34 -5.07
C SER A 346 -7.14 25.33 -4.03
#